data_AF-A0A1V5PNS4-F1
#
_entry.id   AF-A0A1V5PNS4-F1
#
_cell.length_a   1.000
_cell.length_b   1.000
_cell.length_c   1.000
_cell.angle_alpha   90.00
_cell.angle_beta   90.00
_cell.angle_gamma   90.00
#
_symmetry.space_group_name_H-M   'P 1'
#
loop_
_entity.id
_entity.type
_entity.pdbx_description
1 polymer ?
#
loop_
_entity_poly.entity_id
_entity_poly.type
_entity_poly.pdbx_seq_one_letter_code
_entity_poly.pdbx_strand_id
1 'polypeptide(L)'
;MRYLKEYEIDGLDINREFIDIAKTKNPGGNYFAGDMKDFNTGKKYDVLMCLFSSIGYVLTPENLTKTFICFRKHLNDRGIVIVEPWFTLAYQVI
;
A
#
# COMPACT_ATOMS: atom_id res chain seq x y z
N MET A 1 -6.46 -15.20 11.34
CA MET A 1 -6.20 -13.82 11.85
C MET A 1 -5.60 -13.82 13.25
N ARG A 2 -4.86 -14.87 13.66
CA ARG A 2 -4.34 -15.02 15.03
C ARG A 2 -3.20 -14.03 15.36
N TYR A 3 -2.45 -13.58 14.35
CA TYR A 3 -1.31 -12.69 14.49
C TYR A 3 -1.65 -11.19 14.39
N LEU A 4 -2.84 -10.81 13.92
CA LEU A 4 -3.19 -9.39 13.76
C LEU A 4 -3.45 -8.70 15.11
N LYS A 5 -3.66 -9.46 16.20
CA LYS A 5 -3.89 -8.89 17.53
C LYS A 5 -2.68 -8.12 18.08
N GLU A 6 -1.50 -8.32 17.49
CA GLU A 6 -0.26 -7.67 17.89
C GLU A 6 0.07 -6.44 17.04
N TYR A 7 -0.74 -6.13 16.03
CA TYR A 7 -0.50 -5.02 15.10
C TYR A 7 -1.75 -4.18 14.90
N GLU A 8 -1.59 -2.86 14.89
CA GLU A 8 -2.62 -1.95 14.40
C GLU A 8 -2.54 -1.86 12.88
N ILE A 9 -3.62 -2.27 12.19
CA ILE A 9 -3.62 -2.44 10.74
C ILE A 9 -4.74 -1.64 10.13
N ASP A 10 -4.35 -0.69 9.28
CA ASP A 10 -5.23 0.02 8.36
C ASP A 10 -5.12 -0.56 6.94
N GLY A 11 -6.08 -0.25 6.07
CA GLY A 11 -6.09 -0.71 4.68
C GLY A 11 -6.45 0.40 3.69
N LEU A 12 -5.87 0.33 2.50
CA LEU A 12 -6.17 1.24 1.39
C LEU A 12 -6.32 0.43 0.10
N ASP A 13 -7.34 0.76 -0.67
CA ASP A 13 -7.58 0.21 -2.00
C ASP A 13 -8.38 1.23 -2.83
N ILE A 14 -8.20 1.25 -4.15
CA ILE A 14 -9.00 2.09 -5.04
C ILE A 14 -10.42 1.52 -5.21
N ASN A 15 -10.58 0.20 -5.04
CA ASN A 15 -11.83 -0.51 -5.14
C ASN A 15 -12.58 -0.55 -3.80
N ARG A 16 -13.75 0.09 -3.75
CA ARG A 16 -14.60 0.15 -2.56
C ARG A 16 -15.11 -1.22 -2.11
N GLU A 17 -15.32 -2.16 -3.02
CA GLU A 17 -15.77 -3.51 -2.66
C GLU A 17 -14.69 -4.27 -1.88
N PHE A 18 -13.41 -4.08 -2.23
CA PHE A 18 -12.30 -4.69 -1.50
C PHE A 18 -12.14 -4.08 -0.12
N ILE A 19 -12.42 -2.79 0.04
CA ILE A 19 -12.49 -2.13 1.34
C ILE A 19 -13.58 -2.76 2.22
N ASP A 20 -14.77 -2.99 1.68
CA ASP A 20 -15.88 -3.58 2.45
C ASP A 20 -15.56 -5.03 2.86
N ILE A 21 -14.98 -5.82 1.97
CA ILE A 21 -14.49 -7.17 2.31
C ILE A 21 -13.40 -7.10 3.39
N ALA A 22 -12.45 -6.16 3.31
CA ALA A 22 -11.37 -6.02 4.28
C ALA A 22 -11.88 -5.67 5.68
N LYS A 23 -12.88 -4.76 5.78
CA LYS A 23 -13.56 -4.42 7.04
C LYS A 23 -14.21 -5.62 7.71
N THR A 24 -14.87 -6.49 6.93
CA THR A 24 -15.49 -7.70 7.51
C THR A 24 -14.47 -8.67 8.08
N LYS A 25 -13.28 -8.74 7.47
CA LYS A 25 -12.19 -9.60 7.95
C LYS A 25 -11.56 -8.98 9.20
N ASN A 26 -11.14 -7.72 9.16
CA ASN A 26 -10.47 -7.03 10.27
C ASN A 26 -11.22 -5.76 10.68
N PRO A 27 -12.28 -5.88 11.52
CA PRO A 27 -13.14 -4.74 11.87
C PRO A 27 -12.47 -3.69 12.77
N GLY A 28 -11.29 -3.99 13.33
CA GLY A 28 -10.55 -3.05 14.17
C GLY A 28 -9.70 -2.01 13.41
N GLY A 29 -9.53 -2.18 12.10
CA GLY A 29 -8.73 -1.29 11.26
C GLY A 29 -9.49 -0.09 10.69
N ASN A 30 -8.76 0.94 10.27
CA ASN A 30 -9.31 2.03 9.46
C ASN A 30 -9.09 1.73 7.97
N TYR A 31 -10.07 2.04 7.14
CA TYR A 31 -10.04 1.67 5.72
C TYR A 31 -10.39 2.84 4.82
N PHE A 32 -9.56 3.04 3.79
CA PHE A 32 -9.60 4.21 2.93
C PHE A 32 -9.76 3.79 1.47
N ALA A 33 -10.79 4.31 0.80
CA ALA A 33 -10.89 4.20 -0.65
C ALA A 33 -10.03 5.31 -1.27
N GLY A 34 -8.99 4.95 -2.03
CA GLY A 34 -8.05 5.94 -2.56
C GLY A 34 -6.99 5.38 -3.50
N ASP A 35 -6.33 6.28 -4.22
CA ASP A 35 -5.24 5.95 -5.14
C ASP A 35 -3.90 5.95 -4.37
N MET A 36 -3.11 4.88 -4.50
CA MET A 36 -1.82 4.76 -3.83
C MET A 36 -0.81 5.85 -4.22
N LYS A 37 -1.00 6.53 -5.37
CA LYS A 37 -0.16 7.65 -5.82
C LYS A 37 -0.35 8.91 -4.97
N ASP A 38 -1.53 9.09 -4.38
CA ASP A 38 -1.90 10.30 -3.64
C ASP A 38 -3.04 10.04 -2.65
N PHE A 39 -2.71 9.48 -1.50
CA PHE A 39 -3.64 9.30 -0.40
C PHE A 39 -3.17 10.07 0.84
N ASN A 40 -4.08 10.24 1.80
CA ASN A 40 -3.76 10.77 3.12
C ASN A 40 -4.64 10.09 4.18
N THR A 41 -4.01 9.34 5.09
CA THR A 41 -4.73 8.69 6.21
C THR A 41 -4.72 9.53 7.48
N GLY A 42 -3.97 10.64 7.51
CA GLY A 42 -3.69 11.42 8.71
C GLY A 42 -2.77 10.73 9.72
N LYS A 43 -2.19 9.57 9.36
CA LYS A 43 -1.33 8.76 10.21
C LYS A 43 -0.02 8.42 9.51
N LYS A 44 0.96 7.98 10.31
CA LYS A 44 2.20 7.37 9.84
C LYS A 44 2.30 5.93 10.35
N TYR A 45 3.00 5.10 9.59
CA TYR A 45 3.12 3.67 9.83
C TYR A 45 4.59 3.26 9.97
N ASP A 46 4.83 2.22 10.77
CA ASP A 46 6.15 1.58 10.86
C ASP A 46 6.42 0.68 9.65
N VAL A 47 5.37 0.11 9.05
CA VAL A 47 5.45 -0.74 7.86
C VAL A 47 4.33 -0.35 6.90
N LEU A 48 4.68 -0.10 5.63
CA LEU A 48 3.74 0.05 4.53
C LEU A 48 3.95 -1.09 3.53
N MET A 49 2.89 -1.83 3.20
CA MET A 49 2.96 -2.98 2.30
C MET A 49 2.14 -2.75 1.03
N CYS A 50 2.75 -2.99 -0.14
CA CYS A 50 2.09 -3.03 -1.45
C CYS A 50 2.34 -4.42 -2.05
N LEU A 51 1.38 -5.34 -1.87
CA LEU A 51 1.54 -6.76 -2.16
C LEU A 51 0.71 -7.21 -3.37
N PHE A 52 0.93 -8.45 -3.81
CA PHE A 52 0.28 -9.09 -4.95
C PHE A 52 0.39 -8.27 -6.23
N SER A 53 1.59 -7.73 -6.44
CA SER A 53 1.94 -6.97 -7.64
C SER A 53 1.08 -5.73 -7.91
N SER A 54 0.37 -5.22 -6.89
CA SER A 54 -0.47 -4.03 -7.00
C SER A 54 0.27 -2.81 -7.53
N ILE A 55 1.58 -2.73 -7.30
CA ILE A 55 2.42 -1.66 -7.83
C ILE A 55 2.47 -1.63 -9.37
N GLY A 56 2.22 -2.78 -10.03
CA GLY A 56 2.22 -2.90 -11.49
C GLY A 56 1.10 -2.11 -12.17
N TYR A 57 0.05 -1.72 -11.43
CA TYR A 57 -0.99 -0.81 -11.96
C TYR A 57 -0.52 0.65 -12.07
N VAL A 58 0.67 0.98 -11.54
CA VAL A 58 1.29 2.29 -11.68
C VAL A 58 2.13 2.33 -12.96
N LEU A 59 1.50 2.74 -14.07
CA LEU A 59 2.00 2.48 -15.43
C LEU A 59 3.17 3.35 -15.90
N THR A 60 3.59 4.38 -15.15
CA THR A 60 4.67 5.28 -15.59
C THR A 60 5.71 5.50 -14.50
N PRO A 61 7.00 5.72 -14.86
CA PRO A 61 8.05 6.02 -13.89
C PRO A 61 7.77 7.26 -13.02
N GLU A 62 7.15 8.30 -13.59
CA GLU A 62 6.77 9.51 -12.87
C GLU A 62 5.70 9.21 -11.82
N ASN A 63 4.71 8.38 -12.19
CA ASN A 63 3.68 7.96 -11.26
C ASN A 63 4.25 7.02 -10.20
N LEU A 64 5.21 6.16 -10.55
CA LEU A 64 5.90 5.31 -9.58
C LEU A 64 6.69 6.15 -8.56
N THR A 65 7.37 7.19 -9.04
CA THR A 65 8.06 8.17 -8.18
C THR A 65 7.08 8.88 -7.26
N LYS A 66 5.93 9.34 -7.78
CA LYS A 66 4.85 9.94 -6.97
C LYS A 66 4.35 8.98 -5.90
N THR A 67 4.10 7.71 -6.25
CA THR A 67 3.70 6.66 -5.30
C THR A 67 4.71 6.50 -4.18
N PHE A 68 6.02 6.39 -4.48
CA PHE A 68 7.03 6.24 -3.43
C PHE A 68 7.20 7.49 -2.56
N ILE A 69 7.03 8.69 -3.13
CA ILE A 69 6.98 9.94 -2.36
C ILE A 69 5.76 9.91 -1.42
N CYS A 70 4.60 9.49 -1.91
CA CYS A 70 3.39 9.35 -1.10
C CYS A 70 3.60 8.33 0.03
N PHE A 71 4.15 7.16 -0.26
CA PHE A 71 4.50 6.13 0.74
C PHE A 71 5.45 6.69 1.80
N ARG A 72 6.52 7.39 1.40
CA ARG A 72 7.49 7.97 2.33
C ARG A 72 6.86 8.98 3.28
N LYS A 73 5.89 9.79 2.83
CA LYS A 73 5.16 10.74 3.67
C LYS A 73 4.37 10.05 4.80
N HIS A 74 3.93 8.82 4.55
CA HIS A 74 3.15 8.00 5.48
C HIS A 74 3.99 7.04 6.32
N LEU A 75 5.32 7.10 6.24
CA LEU A 75 6.20 6.31 7.09
C LEU A 75 6.74 7.14 8.26
N ASN A 76 6.86 6.48 9.42
CA ASN A 76 7.70 6.95 10.52
C ASN A 76 9.17 7.05 10.07
N ASP A 77 10.02 7.73 10.85
CA ASP A 77 11.41 8.01 10.44
C ASP A 77 12.25 6.74 10.20
N ARG A 78 11.92 5.65 10.91
CA ARG A 78 12.52 4.31 10.73
C ARG A 78 11.58 3.33 10.05
N GLY A 79 10.48 3.83 9.49
CA GLY A 79 9.48 3.00 8.84
C GLY A 79 10.01 2.40 7.55
N ILE A 80 9.53 1.21 7.21
CA ILE A 80 9.93 0.47 6.01
C ILE A 80 8.77 0.36 5.02
N VAL A 81 9.10 0.37 3.73
CA VAL A 81 8.17 0.02 2.67
C VAL A 81 8.53 -1.35 2.12
N ILE A 82 7.54 -2.22 1.96
CA ILE A 82 7.67 -3.53 1.31
C ILE A 82 6.80 -3.49 0.06
N VAL A 83 7.43 -3.65 -1.09
CA VAL A 83 6.73 -3.70 -2.38
C VAL A 83 7.03 -5.02 -3.05
N GLU A 84 5.98 -5.78 -3.35
CA GLU A 84 6.05 -6.92 -4.24
C GLU A 84 5.88 -6.44 -5.69
N PRO A 85 6.92 -6.49 -6.53
CA PRO A 85 6.86 -5.99 -7.90
C PRO A 85 6.08 -6.94 -8.82
N TRP A 86 5.74 -6.44 -10.02
CA TRP A 86 5.30 -7.29 -11.13
C TRP A 86 6.51 -7.79 -11.95
N PHE A 87 6.31 -8.83 -12.75
CA PHE A 87 7.33 -9.34 -13.65
C PHE A 87 7.75 -8.28 -14.67
N THR A 88 9.06 -8.11 -14.82
CA THR A 88 9.66 -7.37 -15.95
C THR A 88 10.08 -8.36 -17.03
N LEU A 89 9.91 -8.00 -18.31
CA LEU A 89 10.56 -8.76 -19.39
C LEU A 89 12.08 -8.64 -19.22
N ALA A 90 12.78 -9.77 -19.19
CA ALA A 90 14.22 -9.87 -18.88
C ALA A 90 15.17 -9.12 -19.85
N TYR A 91 14.65 -8.41 -20.86
CA TYR A 91 15.43 -7.75 -21.91
C TYR A 91 15.37 -6.20 -21.88
N GLN A 92 14.76 -5.59 -20.85
CA GLN A 92 14.70 -4.12 -20.74
C GLN A 92 15.40 -3.55 -19.50
N VAL A 93 16.36 -4.29 -18.95
CA VAL A 93 17.32 -3.74 -17.97
C VAL A 93 18.73 -3.93 -18.52
N ILE A 94 19.06 -3.15 -19.56
CA ILE A 94 20.43 -2.73 -19.91
C ILE A 94 20.37 -1.26 -20.29
#